data_AF-A0A069QPA7-F1
#
_entry.id   AF-A0A069QPA7-F1
#
_cell.length_a   1.000
_cell.length_b   1.000
_cell.length_c   1.000
_cell.angle_alpha   90.00
_cell.angle_beta   90.00
_cell.angle_gamma   90.00
#
_symmetry.space_group_name_H-M   'P 1'
#
loop_
_entity.id
_entity.type
_entity.pdbx_description
1 polymer ?
#
loop_
_entity_poly.entity_id
_entity_poly.type
_entity_poly.pdbx_seq_one_letter_code
_entity_poly.pdbx_strand_id
1 'polypeptide(L)'
;GSGDHGETTTHHVRMKSIDLNGGVSNSYGYIPANTGVLLKVFNKTGDTSGKLYYTIGEKDNVPYNISNNIMKGVMVKSKPVNARVSSPIYVLQGGIFQKATTTISNFPVHKAYMELPSGAPAKLSLSFGDDDETTDIESVTTDEEAKDNDVYYNLNGQRVSNPQKGIYIHNGKKVIIK
;
A
#
# COMPACT_ATOMS: atom_id res chain seq x y z
N GLY A 1 -15.89 15.53 -16.92
CA GLY A 1 -15.29 15.85 -18.23
C GLY A 1 -15.55 14.70 -19.18
N SER A 2 -14.82 14.62 -20.30
CA SER A 2 -14.84 13.38 -21.10
C SER A 2 -14.14 12.27 -20.33
N GLY A 3 -14.77 11.10 -20.21
CA GLY A 3 -14.16 9.90 -19.66
C GLY A 3 -13.20 9.26 -20.65
N ASP A 4 -12.42 8.28 -20.19
CA ASP A 4 -11.43 7.55 -20.99
C ASP A 4 -12.05 6.82 -22.21
N HIS A 5 -13.37 6.63 -22.23
CA HIS A 5 -14.14 6.05 -23.33
C HIS A 5 -14.89 7.10 -24.19
N GLY A 6 -14.53 8.38 -24.08
CA GLY A 6 -15.14 9.46 -24.87
C GLY A 6 -16.50 9.95 -24.36
N GLU A 7 -17.18 9.16 -23.52
CA GLU A 7 -18.45 9.54 -22.92
C GLU A 7 -18.31 10.69 -21.91
N THR A 8 -19.28 11.59 -21.87
CA THR A 8 -19.30 12.65 -20.86
C THR A 8 -19.71 12.06 -19.51
N THR A 9 -18.84 12.17 -18.51
CA THR A 9 -19.12 11.66 -17.15
C THR A 9 -18.76 12.70 -16.09
N THR A 10 -19.53 12.70 -15.01
CA THR A 10 -19.23 13.42 -13.76
C THR A 10 -18.46 12.56 -12.76
N HIS A 11 -18.38 11.25 -12.99
CA HIS A 11 -17.70 10.28 -12.14
C HIS A 11 -16.49 9.71 -12.87
N HIS A 12 -15.32 9.78 -12.24
CA HIS A 12 -14.07 9.22 -12.76
C HIS A 12 -13.51 8.23 -11.74
N VAL A 13 -13.27 6.99 -12.17
CA VAL A 13 -12.44 6.07 -11.38
C VAL A 13 -11.00 6.50 -11.61
N ARG A 14 -10.32 6.96 -10.57
CA ARG A 14 -8.89 7.31 -10.62
C ARG A 14 -8.05 6.23 -9.98
N MET A 15 -7.08 5.70 -10.72
CA MET A 15 -6.08 4.79 -10.18
C MET A 15 -4.87 5.59 -9.71
N LYS A 16 -4.96 6.24 -8.54
CA LYS A 16 -3.90 7.13 -8.03
C LYS A 16 -2.50 6.48 -8.01
N SER A 17 -2.41 5.19 -7.65
CA SER A 17 -1.16 4.43 -7.65
C SER A 17 -0.53 4.23 -9.03
N ILE A 18 -1.25 4.56 -10.11
CA ILE A 18 -0.79 4.51 -11.50
C ILE A 18 -0.67 5.94 -12.03
N ASP A 19 -1.77 6.68 -12.03
CA ASP A 19 -1.88 8.01 -12.64
C ASP A 19 -0.87 9.01 -12.09
N LEU A 20 -0.59 8.94 -10.77
CA LEU A 20 0.33 9.86 -10.09
C LEU A 20 1.76 9.31 -9.97
N ASN A 21 1.98 8.08 -10.42
CA ASN A 21 3.21 7.32 -10.19
C ASN A 21 3.85 6.85 -11.48
N GLY A 22 3.72 7.61 -12.58
CA GLY A 22 4.38 7.31 -13.86
C GLY A 22 3.50 6.65 -14.92
N GLY A 23 2.18 6.59 -14.69
CA GLY A 23 1.17 6.21 -15.66
C GLY A 23 0.81 7.34 -16.64
N VAL A 24 -0.22 7.12 -17.44
CA VAL A 24 -0.67 8.07 -18.46
C VAL A 24 -1.40 9.25 -17.80
N SER A 25 -0.93 10.47 -18.05
CA SER A 25 -1.62 11.67 -17.57
C SER A 25 -3.04 11.76 -18.12
N ASN A 26 -3.99 12.13 -17.25
CA ASN A 26 -5.41 12.30 -17.59
C ASN A 26 -6.09 11.04 -18.17
N SER A 27 -5.58 9.83 -17.87
CA SER A 27 -6.24 8.57 -18.20
C SER A 27 -6.52 7.78 -16.93
N TYR A 28 -7.68 8.02 -16.35
CA TYR A 28 -7.97 7.64 -14.98
C TYR A 28 -8.22 6.13 -14.79
N GLY A 29 -8.60 5.44 -15.87
CA GLY A 29 -8.87 4.00 -15.88
C GLY A 29 -7.81 3.17 -16.58
N TYR A 30 -6.66 3.76 -16.94
CA TYR A 30 -5.63 3.09 -17.73
C TYR A 30 -4.60 2.39 -16.86
N ILE A 31 -4.34 1.12 -17.18
CA ILE A 31 -3.29 0.31 -16.54
C ILE A 31 -2.27 -0.04 -17.63
N PRO A 32 -1.01 0.42 -17.52
CA PRO A 32 0.05 -0.07 -18.41
C PRO A 32 0.18 -1.59 -18.32
N ALA A 33 0.48 -2.27 -19.43
CA ALA A 33 0.69 -3.70 -19.38
C ALA A 33 1.80 -4.07 -18.38
N ASN A 34 1.71 -5.27 -17.85
CA ASN A 34 2.60 -5.79 -16.80
C ASN A 34 2.50 -5.09 -15.43
N THR A 35 1.45 -4.30 -15.22
CA THR A 35 1.19 -3.64 -13.94
C THR A 35 0.13 -4.38 -13.14
N GLY A 36 0.48 -4.89 -11.96
CA GLY A 36 -0.50 -5.43 -11.02
C GLY A 36 -1.25 -4.31 -10.31
N VAL A 37 -2.53 -4.49 -10.03
CA VAL A 37 -3.36 -3.51 -9.29
C VAL A 37 -4.26 -4.21 -8.27
N LEU A 38 -4.67 -3.47 -7.24
CA LEU A 38 -5.75 -3.83 -6.34
C LEU A 38 -6.86 -2.79 -6.47
N LEU A 39 -8.06 -3.24 -6.84
CA LEU A 39 -9.21 -2.36 -7.06
C LEU A 39 -10.20 -2.55 -5.92
N LYS A 40 -10.53 -1.46 -5.22
CA LYS A 40 -11.61 -1.40 -4.24
C LYS A 40 -12.73 -0.53 -4.80
N VAL A 41 -13.94 -1.05 -4.83
CA VAL A 41 -15.13 -0.26 -5.13
C VAL A 41 -15.62 0.38 -3.84
N PHE A 42 -15.71 1.70 -3.81
CA PHE A 42 -16.31 2.46 -2.72
C PHE A 42 -17.77 2.74 -3.04
N ASN A 43 -18.60 2.78 -2.00
CA ASN A 43 -20.03 3.09 -2.06
C ASN A 43 -20.91 2.03 -2.75
N LYS A 44 -21.69 1.31 -1.94
CA LYS A 44 -22.75 0.39 -2.39
C LYS A 44 -24.11 1.09 -2.55
N THR A 45 -24.17 2.40 -2.28
CA THR A 45 -25.41 3.20 -2.24
C THR A 45 -25.75 3.92 -3.55
N GLY A 46 -24.84 3.93 -4.51
CA GLY A 46 -25.17 4.24 -5.90
C GLY A 46 -25.22 2.94 -6.68
N ASP A 47 -26.24 2.79 -7.52
CA ASP A 47 -26.30 1.74 -8.52
C ASP A 47 -25.04 1.83 -9.40
N THR A 48 -24.00 1.08 -9.06
CA THR A 48 -23.19 0.52 -10.13
C THR A 48 -24.11 -0.50 -10.73
N SER A 49 -24.80 -0.13 -11.81
CA SER A 49 -25.46 -1.09 -12.70
C SER A 49 -24.39 -1.93 -13.44
N GLY A 50 -23.42 -2.45 -12.68
CA GLY A 50 -22.68 -3.67 -12.95
C GLY A 50 -21.28 -3.53 -13.54
N LYS A 51 -20.77 -2.34 -13.90
CA LYS A 51 -19.59 -2.30 -14.79
C LYS A 51 -18.58 -1.22 -14.42
N LEU A 52 -17.49 -1.66 -13.78
CA LEU A 52 -16.22 -0.94 -13.73
C LEU A 52 -15.47 -1.22 -15.05
N TYR A 53 -15.15 -0.16 -15.79
CA TYR A 53 -14.34 -0.26 -16.99
C TYR A 53 -12.94 0.26 -16.70
N TYR A 54 -11.94 -0.50 -17.15
CA TYR A 54 -10.54 -0.13 -17.15
C TYR A 54 -9.92 -0.65 -18.45
N THR A 55 -8.86 0.02 -18.89
CA THR A 55 -8.14 -0.26 -20.13
C THR A 55 -6.76 -0.80 -19.78
N ILE A 56 -6.25 -1.76 -20.55
CA ILE A 56 -4.93 -2.34 -20.37
C ILE A 56 -4.14 -2.33 -21.68
N GLY A 57 -3.05 -1.57 -21.70
CA GLY A 57 -2.07 -1.60 -22.78
C GLY A 57 -2.44 -0.92 -24.09
N GLU A 58 -3.64 -0.34 -24.20
CA GLU A 58 -4.06 0.44 -25.38
C GLU A 58 -3.20 1.69 -25.62
N LYS A 59 -2.43 2.12 -24.60
CA LYS A 59 -1.51 3.25 -24.69
C LYS A 59 -0.04 2.83 -24.51
N ASP A 60 0.30 1.54 -24.56
CA ASP A 60 1.69 1.05 -24.41
C ASP A 60 2.53 1.24 -25.69
N ASN A 61 2.29 2.34 -26.42
CA ASN A 61 3.18 2.78 -27.49
C ASN A 61 4.47 3.41 -26.96
N VAL A 62 4.56 3.60 -25.64
CA VAL A 62 5.74 4.06 -24.90
C VAL A 62 5.91 3.22 -23.62
N PRO A 63 7.13 3.10 -23.08
CA PRO A 63 7.33 2.42 -21.80
C PRO A 63 6.82 3.27 -20.63
N TYR A 64 6.10 2.65 -19.71
CA TYR A 64 5.69 3.25 -18.44
C TYR A 64 6.46 2.62 -17.27
N ASN A 65 6.96 3.47 -16.36
CA ASN A 65 7.64 3.04 -15.15
C ASN A 65 6.78 3.43 -13.95
N ILE A 66 5.97 2.50 -13.46
CA ILE A 66 5.13 2.76 -12.30
C ILE A 66 5.97 2.68 -11.02
N SER A 67 6.22 3.84 -10.40
CA SER A 67 6.92 3.93 -9.12
C SER A 67 6.05 3.39 -7.98
N ASN A 68 6.70 2.84 -6.94
CA ASN A 68 6.06 2.44 -5.68
C ASN A 68 4.93 1.41 -5.81
N ASN A 69 4.78 0.73 -6.96
CA ASN A 69 3.76 -0.30 -7.10
C ASN A 69 4.15 -1.57 -6.34
N ILE A 70 3.40 -1.85 -5.28
CA ILE A 70 3.53 -3.06 -4.45
C ILE A 70 2.79 -4.26 -5.03
N MET A 71 1.87 -4.07 -5.99
CA MET A 71 1.12 -5.13 -6.63
C MET A 71 1.87 -5.63 -7.86
N LYS A 72 2.33 -6.88 -7.82
CA LYS A 72 3.09 -7.55 -8.89
C LYS A 72 2.21 -8.54 -9.63
N GLY A 73 2.08 -8.37 -10.95
CA GLY A 73 1.28 -9.22 -11.82
C GLY A 73 2.07 -10.39 -12.43
N VAL A 74 1.37 -11.49 -12.72
CA VAL A 74 1.84 -12.59 -13.56
C VAL A 74 0.97 -12.62 -14.83
N MET A 75 1.50 -12.17 -15.97
CA MET A 75 0.67 -11.84 -17.15
C MET A 75 0.72 -12.85 -18.30
N VAL A 76 1.86 -13.48 -18.58
CA VAL A 76 2.05 -14.25 -19.84
C VAL A 76 1.88 -15.76 -19.63
N LYS A 77 2.48 -16.28 -18.56
CA LYS A 77 2.41 -17.69 -18.20
C LYS A 77 2.53 -17.83 -16.70
N SER A 78 1.94 -18.90 -16.17
CA SER A 78 2.17 -19.26 -14.78
C SER A 78 3.67 -19.46 -14.55
N LYS A 79 4.16 -19.00 -13.40
CA LYS A 79 5.57 -19.02 -13.06
C LYS A 79 5.78 -19.21 -11.56
N PRO A 80 6.95 -19.68 -11.13
CA PRO A 80 7.33 -19.61 -9.74
C PRO A 80 7.36 -18.17 -9.25
N VAL A 81 6.79 -17.91 -8.07
CA VAL A 81 6.94 -16.64 -7.36
C VAL A 81 7.66 -16.91 -6.05
N ASN A 82 8.82 -16.27 -5.89
CA ASN A 82 9.68 -16.45 -4.74
C ASN A 82 9.07 -15.78 -3.51
N ALA A 83 9.03 -16.52 -2.40
CA ALA A 83 8.66 -15.97 -1.11
C ALA A 83 9.48 -16.67 -0.02
N ARG A 84 9.85 -15.91 1.02
CA ARG A 84 10.66 -16.38 2.15
C ARG A 84 10.17 -15.74 3.44
N VAL A 85 10.60 -16.25 4.58
CA VAL A 85 10.26 -15.64 5.89
C VAL A 85 10.74 -14.19 5.95
N SER A 86 11.94 -13.89 5.43
CA SER A 86 12.55 -12.56 5.39
C SER A 86 11.96 -11.62 4.33
N SER A 87 11.31 -12.17 3.31
CA SER A 87 10.72 -11.43 2.19
C SER A 87 9.43 -12.15 1.78
N PRO A 88 8.38 -12.05 2.62
CA PRO A 88 7.11 -12.69 2.33
C PRO A 88 6.39 -11.96 1.19
N ILE A 89 5.50 -12.69 0.54
CA ILE A 89 4.51 -12.10 -0.38
C ILE A 89 3.11 -12.28 0.21
N TYR A 90 2.15 -11.52 -0.29
CA TYR A 90 0.77 -11.58 0.15
C TYR A 90 -0.14 -11.87 -1.04
N VAL A 91 -1.00 -12.87 -0.91
CA VAL A 91 -1.88 -13.34 -1.99
C VAL A 91 -3.33 -13.22 -1.53
N LEU A 92 -4.19 -12.63 -2.36
CA LEU A 92 -5.61 -12.51 -2.07
C LEU A 92 -6.29 -13.88 -2.23
N GLN A 93 -6.78 -14.44 -1.13
CA GLN A 93 -7.49 -15.72 -1.08
C GLN A 93 -8.73 -15.58 -0.20
N GLY A 94 -9.90 -15.93 -0.73
CA GLY A 94 -11.17 -15.80 0.00
C GLY A 94 -11.47 -14.36 0.46
N GLY A 95 -10.99 -13.35 -0.27
CA GLY A 95 -11.17 -11.94 0.06
C GLY A 95 -10.17 -11.38 1.08
N ILE A 96 -9.21 -12.17 1.56
CA ILE A 96 -8.19 -11.76 2.53
C ILE A 96 -6.80 -11.96 1.96
N PHE A 97 -5.88 -11.04 2.21
CA PHE A 97 -4.47 -11.23 1.88
C PHE A 97 -3.82 -12.21 2.85
N GLN A 98 -3.48 -13.38 2.35
CA GLN A 98 -2.75 -14.41 3.08
C GLN A 98 -1.26 -14.25 2.86
N LYS A 99 -0.49 -14.33 3.95
CA LYS A 99 0.98 -14.24 3.93
C LYS A 99 1.56 -15.58 3.45
N ALA A 100 2.36 -15.54 2.39
CA ALA A 100 3.15 -16.66 1.92
C ALA A 100 4.63 -16.42 2.22
N THR A 101 5.27 -17.40 2.85
CA THR A 101 6.69 -17.39 3.25
C THR A 101 7.50 -18.47 2.54
N THR A 102 6.90 -19.16 1.58
CA THR A 102 7.52 -20.22 0.78
C THR A 102 7.14 -20.00 -0.68
N THR A 103 8.09 -20.27 -1.59
CA THR A 103 7.88 -20.13 -3.04
C THR A 103 6.61 -20.84 -3.49
N ILE A 104 5.76 -20.10 -4.20
CA ILE A 104 4.61 -20.66 -4.90
C ILE A 104 5.12 -21.11 -6.26
N SER A 105 5.26 -22.43 -6.45
CA SER A 105 5.91 -23.02 -7.62
C SER A 105 5.19 -22.75 -8.94
N ASN A 106 3.87 -22.59 -8.91
CA ASN A 106 3.04 -22.36 -10.09
C ASN A 106 2.00 -21.27 -9.82
N PHE A 107 2.45 -20.04 -9.66
CA PHE A 107 1.54 -18.90 -9.48
C PHE A 107 0.78 -18.65 -10.79
N PRO A 108 -0.57 -18.62 -10.79
CA PRO A 108 -1.34 -18.61 -12.03
C PRO A 108 -1.16 -17.33 -12.85
N VAL A 109 -1.33 -17.47 -14.17
CA VAL A 109 -1.43 -16.35 -15.10
C VAL A 109 -2.68 -15.49 -14.80
N HIS A 110 -2.59 -14.19 -15.11
CA HIS A 110 -3.59 -13.16 -14.84
C HIS A 110 -3.98 -13.03 -13.36
N LYS A 111 -3.04 -13.32 -12.46
CA LYS A 111 -3.15 -13.07 -11.03
C LYS A 111 -2.07 -12.08 -10.60
N ALA A 112 -2.31 -11.40 -9.49
CA ALA A 112 -1.34 -10.54 -8.85
C ALA A 112 -1.12 -10.94 -7.39
N TYR A 113 0.04 -10.57 -6.87
CA TYR A 113 0.42 -10.71 -5.47
C TYR A 113 1.03 -9.39 -5.00
N MET A 114 1.10 -9.20 -3.69
CA MET A 114 1.62 -7.98 -3.09
C MET A 114 3.00 -8.24 -2.46
N GLU A 115 3.94 -7.37 -2.77
CA GLU A 115 5.28 -7.31 -2.18
C GLU A 115 5.38 -6.00 -1.39
N LEU A 116 5.58 -6.10 -0.08
CA LEU A 116 5.78 -4.90 0.75
C LEU A 116 7.23 -4.39 0.61
N PRO A 117 7.44 -3.06 0.72
CA PRO A 117 8.79 -2.51 0.79
C PRO A 117 9.54 -3.03 2.02
N SER A 118 10.87 -3.00 1.96
CA SER A 118 11.71 -3.38 3.10
C SER A 118 11.41 -2.50 4.32
N GLY A 119 11.28 -3.10 5.51
CA GLY A 119 10.99 -2.38 6.74
C GLY A 119 9.50 -2.21 7.06
N ALA A 120 8.61 -2.77 6.24
CA ALA A 120 7.17 -2.73 6.52
C ALA A 120 6.82 -3.35 7.90
N PRO A 121 5.86 -2.75 8.64
CA PRO A 121 5.48 -3.19 9.98
C PRO A 121 4.86 -4.59 9.99
N ALA A 122 4.92 -5.25 11.16
CA ALA A 122 4.37 -6.60 11.34
C ALA A 122 2.84 -6.69 11.19
N LYS A 123 2.13 -5.57 11.38
CA LYS A 123 0.68 -5.44 11.16
C LYS A 123 0.45 -4.67 9.87
N LEU A 124 -0.26 -5.29 8.93
CA LEU A 124 -0.64 -4.69 7.66
C LEU A 124 -2.12 -4.30 7.72
N SER A 125 -2.42 -3.01 7.53
CA SER A 125 -3.75 -2.53 7.16
C SER A 125 -3.66 -1.94 5.75
N LEU A 126 -4.68 -2.20 4.95
CA LEU A 126 -4.84 -1.53 3.66
C LEU A 126 -5.80 -0.37 3.87
N SER A 127 -5.26 0.84 4.00
CA SER A 127 -6.05 2.06 4.00
C SER A 127 -6.26 2.49 2.56
N PHE A 128 -7.52 2.65 2.18
CA PHE A 128 -7.89 3.28 0.91
C PHE A 128 -8.57 4.58 1.34
N GLY A 129 -7.80 5.67 1.40
CA GLY A 129 -8.23 6.90 2.07
C GLY A 129 -9.54 7.44 1.51
N ASP A 130 -10.47 7.69 2.41
CA ASP A 130 -11.78 8.32 2.16
C ASP A 130 -11.76 9.81 2.49
N ASP A 131 -10.66 10.34 3.03
CA ASP A 131 -10.53 11.75 3.41
C ASP A 131 -9.51 12.43 2.47
N ASP A 132 -9.73 13.70 2.15
CA ASP A 132 -8.96 14.53 1.20
C ASP A 132 -7.46 14.74 1.55
N GLU A 133 -6.88 13.87 2.38
CA GLU A 133 -5.45 13.75 2.60
C GLU A 133 -4.80 12.67 1.71
N THR A 134 -3.54 12.92 1.36
CA THR A 134 -2.70 12.11 0.49
C THR A 134 -2.78 10.62 0.81
N THR A 135 -3.15 9.82 -0.19
CA THR A 135 -3.19 8.36 -0.12
C THR A 135 -1.95 7.78 -0.77
N ASP A 136 -0.84 7.86 -0.05
CA ASP A 136 0.31 6.99 -0.29
C ASP A 136 0.10 5.66 0.44
N ILE A 137 0.68 4.59 -0.11
CA ILE A 137 0.90 3.36 0.66
C ILE A 137 2.17 3.60 1.47
N GLU A 138 2.02 4.35 2.54
CA GLU A 138 3.08 4.53 3.51
C GLU A 138 3.30 3.19 4.22
N SER A 139 4.50 2.63 4.09
CA SER A 139 5.03 1.83 5.20
C SER A 139 4.90 2.72 6.43
N VAL A 140 4.15 2.31 7.45
CA VAL A 140 4.10 3.03 8.72
C VAL A 140 5.54 3.32 9.12
N THR A 141 5.96 4.58 8.97
CA THR A 141 7.13 5.08 9.66
C THR A 141 6.90 4.76 11.11
N THR A 142 7.88 4.12 11.77
CA THR A 142 7.88 4.04 13.23
C THR A 142 7.48 5.40 13.76
N ASP A 143 6.37 5.46 14.48
CA ASP A 143 5.89 6.67 15.12
C ASP A 143 7.07 7.29 15.88
N GLU A 144 7.72 8.31 15.31
CA GLU A 144 8.31 9.35 16.13
C GLU A 144 7.10 10.13 16.64
N GLU A 145 6.45 9.56 17.68
CA GLU A 145 5.47 10.28 18.48
C GLU A 145 6.06 11.66 18.81
N ALA A 146 5.21 12.66 18.61
CA ALA A 146 5.43 14.06 18.85
C ALA A 146 6.51 14.32 19.92
N LYS A 147 7.57 15.03 19.52
CA LYS A 147 8.62 15.57 20.40
C LYS A 147 8.09 16.70 21.26
N ASP A 148 7.07 16.43 22.06
CA ASP A 148 6.70 17.30 23.16
C ASP A 148 5.94 16.50 24.22
N ASN A 149 6.69 15.84 25.11
CA ASN A 149 6.19 15.38 26.39
C ASN A 149 7.40 15.14 27.31
N ASP A 150 7.62 16.05 28.25
CA ASP A 150 8.61 16.01 29.33
C ASP A 150 8.28 14.91 30.36
N VAL A 151 8.09 13.68 29.87
CA VAL A 151 7.62 12.53 30.64
C VAL A 151 8.76 11.52 30.76
N TYR A 152 9.04 11.09 31.98
CA TYR A 152 10.05 10.11 32.31
C TYR A 152 9.39 8.81 32.76
N TYR A 153 10.01 7.68 32.43
CA TYR A 153 9.63 6.36 32.92
C TYR A 153 10.81 5.70 33.63
N ASN A 154 10.54 4.97 34.72
CA ASN A 154 11.54 4.10 35.31
C ASN A 154 11.78 2.85 34.44
N LEU A 155 12.78 2.03 34.78
CA LEU A 155 13.11 0.81 34.01
C LEU A 155 12.00 -0.25 34.03
N ASN A 156 11.01 -0.12 34.91
CA ASN A 156 9.83 -0.98 34.95
C ASN A 156 8.66 -0.42 34.14
N GLY A 157 8.86 0.67 33.39
CA GLY A 157 7.84 1.29 32.55
C GLY A 157 6.79 2.12 33.30
N GLN A 158 7.04 2.47 34.56
CA GLN A 158 6.14 3.34 35.34
C GLN A 158 6.51 4.81 35.13
N ARG A 159 5.51 5.67 34.91
CA ARG A 159 5.70 7.13 34.77
C ARG A 159 6.22 7.75 36.06
N VAL A 160 7.18 8.66 35.94
CA VAL A 160 7.84 9.39 37.04
C VAL A 160 7.70 10.89 36.78
N SER A 161 7.00 11.60 37.66
CA SER A 161 6.73 13.03 37.50
C SER A 161 7.84 13.95 38.01
N ASN A 162 8.74 13.45 38.85
CA ASN A 162 9.86 14.23 39.40
C ASN A 162 11.11 13.34 39.49
N PRO A 163 11.81 13.14 38.37
CA PRO A 163 12.91 12.18 38.31
C PRO A 163 14.16 12.74 39.02
N GLN A 164 14.70 11.97 39.97
CA GLN A 164 15.96 12.29 40.65
C GLN A 164 17.14 11.62 39.95
N LYS A 165 18.37 11.75 40.48
CA LYS A 165 19.57 11.13 39.93
C LYS A 165 19.37 9.63 39.68
N GLY A 166 19.55 9.19 38.44
CA GLY A 166 19.27 7.82 38.05
C GLY A 166 19.08 7.61 36.55
N ILE A 167 18.71 6.37 36.18
CA ILE A 167 18.49 5.95 34.80
C ILE A 167 16.98 5.92 34.52
N TYR A 168 16.58 6.56 33.42
CA TYR A 168 15.18 6.63 32.99
C TYR A 168 15.03 6.36 31.50
N ILE A 169 13.80 6.10 31.06
CA ILE A 169 13.40 6.13 29.66
C ILE A 169 12.69 7.45 29.39
N HIS A 170 13.16 8.19 28.40
CA HIS A 170 12.57 9.43 27.91
C HIS A 170 12.59 9.39 26.38
N ASN A 171 11.43 9.62 25.76
CA ASN A 171 11.23 9.51 24.30
C ASN A 171 11.83 8.21 23.70
N GLY A 172 11.57 7.08 24.35
CA GLY A 172 12.06 5.76 23.93
C GLY A 172 13.56 5.52 24.10
N LYS A 173 14.32 6.49 24.64
CA LYS A 173 15.78 6.38 24.84
C LYS A 173 16.14 6.33 26.32
N LYS A 174 17.18 5.56 26.65
CA LYS A 174 17.75 5.52 28.00
C LYS A 174 18.53 6.81 28.26
N VAL A 175 18.20 7.52 29.33
CA VAL A 175 18.86 8.77 29.77
C VAL A 175 19.34 8.66 31.21
N ILE A 176 20.37 9.42 31.55
CA ILE A 176 20.91 9.53 32.91
C ILE A 176 20.67 10.95 33.40
N ILE A 177 19.93 11.09 34.48
CA ILE A 177 19.81 12.36 35.22
C ILE A 177 20.91 12.37 36.28
N LYS A 178 21.73 13.42 36.27
CA LYS A 178 22.93 13.57 37.10
C LYS A 178 22.70 14.39 38.35
#